data_AF-A0A8B2NS44-F1
#
_entry.id   AF-A0A8B2NS44-F1
#
_cell.length_a   1.000
_cell.length_b   1.000
_cell.length_c   1.000
_cell.angle_alpha   90.00
_cell.angle_beta   90.00
_cell.angle_gamma   90.00
#
_symmetry.space_group_name_H-M   'P 1'
#
loop_
_entity.id
_entity.type
_entity.pdbx_description
1 polymer ?
#
loop_
_entity_poly.entity_id
_entity_poly.type
_entity_poly.pdbx_seq_one_letter_code
_entity_poly.pdbx_strand_id
1 'polypeptide(L)'
;MTNLITFRATRPVELYGKFLSEGEQIQLTGEQAEYYAATGALEALFGDVIPYLSTSSARDAMPTTFDQDYSRVARSIYIGAAGDLNIRTLAGNDRIFYGLVAPMILPVAALRVNSEGTTMIAKYILGLA
;
A
#
# COMPACT_ATOMS: atom_id res chain seq x y z
N MET A 1 12.26 18.77 -9.35
CA MET A 1 10.98 18.19 -8.89
C MET A 1 10.92 18.43 -7.40
N THR A 2 9.96 19.22 -6.90
CA THR A 2 9.91 19.58 -5.48
C THR A 2 9.29 18.43 -4.70
N ASN A 3 10.04 17.86 -3.76
CA ASN A 3 9.53 16.83 -2.87
C ASN A 3 8.40 17.43 -2.01
N LEU A 4 7.21 16.85 -2.12
CA LEU A 4 6.03 17.21 -1.35
C LEU A 4 5.71 16.03 -0.44
N ILE A 5 5.70 16.26 0.87
CA ILE A 5 5.31 15.23 1.83
C ILE A 5 4.17 15.75 2.69
N THR A 6 3.09 14.97 2.76
CA THR A 6 1.92 15.26 3.59
C THR A 6 1.96 14.40 4.84
N PHE A 7 1.80 15.02 6.00
CA PHE A 7 1.79 14.35 7.29
C PHE A 7 0.47 14.61 8.01
N ARG A 8 0.10 13.71 8.91
CA ARG A 8 -1.01 13.87 9.86
C ARG A 8 -0.46 13.69 11.26
N ALA A 9 -0.65 14.68 12.13
CA ALA A 9 -0.24 14.61 13.52
C ALA A 9 -1.05 13.52 14.26
N THR A 10 -0.37 12.58 14.92
CA THR A 10 -1.00 11.56 15.78
C THR A 10 -1.04 11.96 17.25
N ARG A 11 -0.38 13.07 17.58
CA ARG A 11 -0.40 13.75 18.87
C ARG A 11 -0.07 15.22 18.66
N PRO A 12 -0.39 16.11 19.60
CA PRO A 12 -0.02 17.50 19.48
C PRO A 12 1.49 17.67 19.34
N VAL A 13 1.92 18.41 18.32
CA VAL A 13 3.34 18.54 17.97
C VAL A 13 3.64 19.91 17.37
N GLU A 14 4.78 20.49 17.72
CA GLU A 14 5.27 21.71 17.09
C GLU A 14 6.30 21.37 16.02
N LEU A 15 6.07 21.86 14.80
CA LEU A 15 6.97 21.70 13.65
C LEU A 15 7.22 23.06 13.03
N TYR A 16 8.50 23.46 12.98
CA TYR A 16 8.91 24.76 12.42
C TYR A 16 8.12 25.95 12.97
N GLY A 17 7.85 25.99 14.28
CA GLY A 17 7.09 27.08 14.92
C GLY A 17 5.58 27.03 14.68
N LYS A 18 5.07 26.01 13.99
CA LYS A 18 3.65 25.74 13.84
C LYS A 18 3.23 24.60 14.75
N PHE A 19 2.30 24.88 15.66
CA PHE A 19 1.65 23.85 16.45
C PHE A 19 0.60 23.14 15.59
N LEU A 20 0.65 21.81 15.57
CA LEU A 20 -0.34 20.95 14.95
C LEU A 20 -1.08 20.21 16.06
N SER A 21 -2.41 20.30 16.00
CA SER A 21 -3.30 19.51 16.85
C SER A 21 -3.39 18.07 16.36
N GLU A 22 -3.80 17.15 17.24
CA GLU A 22 -4.01 15.75 16.85
C GLU A 22 -5.01 15.64 15.69
N GLY A 23 -4.65 14.87 14.67
CA GLY A 23 -5.43 14.67 13.46
C GLY A 23 -5.23 15.74 12.39
N GLU A 24 -4.57 16.86 12.69
CA GLU A 24 -4.28 17.94 11.76
C GLU A 24 -3.20 17.56 10.74
N GLN A 25 -3.33 18.05 9.52
CA GLN A 25 -2.40 17.74 8.43
C GLN A 25 -1.53 18.92 8.06
N ILE A 26 -0.30 18.62 7.65
CA ILE A 26 0.62 19.61 7.10
C ILE A 26 1.29 19.07 5.85
N GLN A 27 1.52 19.96 4.88
CA GLN A 27 2.32 19.69 3.70
C GLN A 27 3.67 20.37 3.87
N LEU A 28 4.75 19.60 3.82
CA LEU A 28 6.12 20.11 3.80
C LEU A 28 6.65 20.04 2.37
N THR A 29 7.37 21.07 1.95
CA THR A 29 7.93 21.18 0.61
C THR A 29 9.43 21.49 0.65
N GLY A 30 10.16 21.00 -0.36
CA GLY A 30 11.56 21.36 -0.58
C GLY A 30 12.49 20.89 0.56
N GLU A 31 13.35 21.79 1.03
CA GLU A 31 14.40 21.52 2.03
C GLU A 31 13.83 20.96 3.35
N GLN A 32 12.61 21.36 3.72
CA GLN A 32 11.91 20.87 4.92
C GLN A 32 11.55 19.39 4.80
N ALA A 33 11.16 18.95 3.60
CA ALA A 33 10.85 17.55 3.32
C ALA A 33 12.12 16.68 3.36
N GLU A 34 13.23 17.21 2.87
CA GLU A 34 14.52 16.51 2.83
C GLU A 34 15.14 16.36 4.23
N TYR A 35 15.08 17.42 5.05
CA TYR A 35 15.59 17.40 6.42
C TYR A 35 14.89 16.36 7.30
N TYR A 36 13.56 16.28 7.22
CA TYR A 36 12.80 15.30 8.01
C TYR A 36 12.88 13.87 7.44
N ALA A 37 13.02 13.72 6.13
CA ALA A 37 13.27 12.41 5.52
C ALA A 37 14.65 11.83 5.92
N ALA A 38 15.66 12.69 6.11
CA ALA A 38 17.02 12.27 6.43
C ALA A 38 17.27 11.96 7.93
N THR A 39 16.49 12.57 8.83
CA THR A 39 16.76 12.51 10.28
C THR A 39 16.01 11.41 11.03
N GLY A 40 15.08 10.68 10.38
CA GLY A 40 14.28 9.63 11.03
C GLY A 40 13.34 10.14 12.14
N ALA A 41 13.35 11.44 12.44
CA ALA A 41 12.50 12.11 13.42
C ALA A 41 11.00 11.98 13.11
N LEU A 42 10.68 11.64 11.86
CA LEU A 42 9.35 11.37 11.36
C LEU A 42 8.65 10.19 12.03
N GLU A 43 9.37 9.11 12.34
CA GLU A 43 8.78 7.95 13.02
C GLU A 43 8.48 8.25 14.50
N ALA A 44 9.35 9.03 15.14
CA ALA A 44 9.21 9.41 16.54
C ALA A 44 8.09 10.44 16.79
N LEU A 45 7.88 11.38 15.86
CA LEU A 45 6.89 12.45 16.00
C LEU A 45 5.49 12.04 15.54
N PHE A 46 5.40 11.14 14.56
CA PHE A 46 4.12 10.80 13.93
C PHE A 46 3.63 9.38 14.16
N GLY A 47 4.42 8.44 14.71
CA GLY A 47 3.96 7.13 15.20
C GLY A 47 3.30 6.19 14.18
N ASP A 48 2.92 6.71 13.02
CA ASP A 48 2.29 6.09 11.89
C ASP A 48 2.34 7.14 10.77
N VAL A 49 3.34 7.07 9.90
CA VAL A 49 3.19 7.68 8.58
C VAL A 49 2.13 6.82 7.90
N ILE A 50 0.85 7.16 8.08
CA ILE A 50 -0.25 6.47 7.40
C ILE A 50 0.07 6.58 5.91
N PRO A 51 0.47 5.49 5.23
CA PRO A 51 0.68 5.56 3.81
C PRO A 51 -0.71 5.72 3.22
N TYR A 52 -1.06 6.95 2.82
CA TYR A 52 -2.24 7.19 2.01
C TYR A 52 -2.20 6.20 0.85
N LEU A 53 -3.28 5.42 0.70
CA LEU A 53 -3.36 4.25 -0.17
C LEU A 53 -3.02 4.50 -1.65
N SER A 54 -2.79 5.75 -2.09
CA SER A 54 -2.55 6.11 -3.49
C SER A 54 -1.16 6.69 -3.82
N THR A 55 -0.29 7.03 -2.85
CA THR A 55 0.96 7.77 -3.17
C THR A 55 2.27 7.10 -2.77
N SER A 56 2.24 6.01 -2.01
CA SER A 56 3.46 5.26 -1.67
C SER A 56 3.64 4.03 -2.56
N SER A 57 4.84 3.81 -3.09
CA SER A 57 5.22 2.53 -3.70
C SER A 57 4.99 1.37 -2.72
N ALA A 58 4.68 0.18 -3.27
CA ALA A 58 4.70 -1.05 -2.48
C ALA A 58 6.11 -1.22 -1.88
N ARG A 59 6.18 -1.45 -0.57
CA ARG A 59 7.46 -1.64 0.13
C ARG A 59 7.83 -3.11 0.17
N ASP A 60 6.81 -3.97 0.15
CA ASP A 60 6.98 -5.42 0.24
C ASP A 60 6.13 -6.16 -0.80
N ALA A 61 6.55 -7.38 -1.10
CA ALA A 61 5.79 -8.35 -1.88
C ALA A 61 5.62 -9.65 -1.07
N MET A 62 4.44 -10.25 -1.19
CA MET A 62 4.08 -11.50 -0.52
C MET A 62 3.80 -12.57 -1.57
N PRO A 63 4.45 -13.75 -1.47
CA PRO A 63 4.14 -14.86 -2.37
C PRO A 63 2.70 -15.33 -2.14
N THR A 64 2.03 -15.72 -3.22
CA THR A 64 0.67 -16.24 -3.15
C THR A 64 0.69 -17.74 -2.88
N THR A 65 -0.16 -18.17 -1.96
CA THR A 65 -0.61 -19.55 -1.82
C THR A 65 -2.13 -19.52 -1.94
N PHE A 66 -2.71 -20.38 -2.77
CA PHE A 66 -4.15 -20.34 -2.98
C PHE A 66 -4.93 -20.69 -1.72
N ASP A 67 -6.10 -20.05 -1.59
CA ASP A 67 -7.06 -20.25 -0.51
C ASP A 67 -6.53 -19.94 0.89
N GLN A 68 -5.34 -19.33 0.97
CA GLN A 68 -4.71 -18.85 2.19
C GLN A 68 -4.68 -17.33 2.20
N ASP A 69 -5.05 -16.75 3.33
CA ASP A 69 -4.97 -15.31 3.55
C ASP A 69 -3.51 -14.86 3.61
N TYR A 70 -3.24 -13.71 2.99
CA TYR A 70 -1.97 -13.01 3.17
C TYR A 70 -1.82 -12.58 4.63
N SER A 71 -0.57 -12.47 5.11
CA SER A 71 -0.29 -12.01 6.48
C SER A 71 -0.71 -10.56 6.74
N ARG A 72 -1.01 -9.81 5.68
CA ARG A 72 -1.56 -8.45 5.66
C ARG A 72 -2.32 -8.24 4.36
N VAL A 73 -3.26 -7.30 4.34
CA VAL A 73 -4.03 -6.96 3.14
C VAL A 73 -3.08 -6.50 2.02
N ALA A 74 -3.15 -7.14 0.87
CA ALA A 74 -2.46 -6.67 -0.32
C ALA A 74 -3.20 -5.44 -0.88
N ARG A 75 -2.48 -4.35 -1.18
CA ARG A 75 -3.03 -3.11 -1.76
C ARG A 75 -3.13 -3.20 -3.28
N SER A 76 -2.30 -4.04 -3.88
CA SER A 76 -2.36 -4.41 -5.30
C SER A 76 -1.85 -5.83 -5.49
N ILE A 77 -2.15 -6.41 -6.64
CA ILE A 77 -1.69 -7.74 -7.03
C ILE A 77 -0.80 -7.60 -8.27
N TYR A 78 0.42 -8.14 -8.20
CA TYR A 78 1.25 -8.34 -9.38
C TYR A 78 0.85 -9.61 -10.12
N ILE A 79 0.75 -9.50 -11.44
CA ILE A 79 0.37 -10.56 -12.36
C ILE A 79 1.52 -10.81 -13.33
N GLY A 80 2.18 -11.95 -13.17
CA GLY A 80 3.34 -12.37 -13.97
C GLY A 80 3.00 -13.29 -15.14
N ALA A 81 1.78 -13.81 -15.24
CA ALA A 81 1.30 -14.64 -16.34
C ALA A 81 -0.13 -14.22 -16.73
N ALA A 82 -0.50 -14.38 -18.00
CA ALA A 82 -1.86 -14.07 -18.44
C ALA A 82 -2.87 -15.12 -17.94
N GLY A 83 -4.10 -14.70 -17.65
CA GLY A 83 -5.17 -15.59 -17.19
C GLY A 83 -6.24 -14.89 -16.38
N ASP A 84 -7.03 -15.68 -15.64
CA ASP A 84 -8.11 -15.20 -14.79
C ASP A 84 -7.65 -15.24 -13.33
N LEU A 85 -8.13 -14.27 -12.54
CA LEU A 85 -7.81 -14.12 -11.12
C LEU A 85 -9.08 -14.02 -10.29
N ASN A 86 -9.26 -14.93 -9.35
CA ASN A 86 -10.29 -14.83 -8.32
C ASN A 86 -9.67 -14.40 -6.98
N ILE A 87 -10.16 -13.32 -6.39
CA ILE A 87 -9.70 -12.83 -5.08
C ILE A 87 -10.85 -12.74 -4.09
N ARG A 88 -10.52 -12.88 -2.80
CA ARG A 88 -11.36 -12.40 -1.70
C ARG A 88 -10.96 -10.96 -1.40
N THR A 89 -11.91 -10.05 -1.50
CA THR A 89 -11.73 -8.64 -1.16
C THR A 89 -11.75 -8.42 0.37
N LEU A 90 -11.24 -7.27 0.83
CA LEU A 90 -11.33 -6.87 2.25
C LEU A 90 -12.76 -6.83 2.78
N ALA A 91 -13.74 -6.55 1.91
CA ALA A 91 -15.16 -6.54 2.25
C ALA A 91 -15.77 -7.95 2.40
N GLY A 92 -14.97 -9.01 2.27
CA GLY A 92 -15.41 -10.39 2.42
C GLY A 92 -16.08 -11.00 1.18
N ASN A 93 -16.13 -10.28 0.06
CA ASN A 93 -16.73 -10.78 -1.20
C ASN A 93 -15.66 -11.29 -2.17
N ASP A 94 -16.01 -12.31 -2.95
CA ASP A 94 -15.14 -12.82 -4.02
C ASP A 94 -15.35 -12.03 -5.32
N ARG A 95 -14.27 -11.80 -6.07
CA ARG A 95 -14.27 -11.09 -7.35
C ARG A 95 -13.35 -11.78 -8.33
N ILE A 96 -13.87 -12.06 -9.53
CA ILE A 96 -13.12 -12.64 -10.64
C ILE A 96 -12.80 -11.56 -11.66
N PHE A 97 -11.53 -11.49 -12.05
CA PHE A 97 -11.03 -10.70 -13.15
C PHE A 97 -10.65 -11.63 -14.29
N TYR A 98 -11.27 -11.44 -15.45
CA TYR A 98 -11.07 -12.31 -16.61
C TYR A 98 -10.08 -11.72 -17.60
N GLY A 99 -9.29 -12.59 -18.23
CA GLY A 99 -8.41 -12.22 -19.35
C GLY A 99 -7.35 -11.19 -18.98
N LEU A 100 -6.81 -11.25 -17.75
CA LEU A 100 -5.70 -10.39 -17.35
C LEU A 100 -4.49 -10.69 -18.23
N VAL A 101 -3.82 -9.64 -18.68
CA VAL A 101 -2.57 -9.71 -19.44
C VAL A 101 -1.39 -9.61 -18.49
N ALA A 102 -0.25 -10.19 -18.86
CA ALA A 102 0.98 -10.07 -18.09
C ALA A 102 2.10 -9.40 -18.92
N PRO A 103 3.04 -8.69 -18.26
CA PRO A 103 3.06 -8.38 -16.83
C PRO A 103 2.20 -7.15 -16.49
N MET A 104 1.44 -7.19 -15.38
CA MET A 104 0.69 -6.03 -14.91
C MET A 104 0.60 -5.95 -13.39
N ILE A 105 0.29 -4.74 -12.88
CA ILE A 105 -0.09 -4.52 -11.48
C ILE A 105 -1.58 -4.18 -11.48
N LEU A 106 -2.38 -5.00 -10.81
CA LEU A 106 -3.81 -4.79 -10.62
C LEU A 106 -4.04 -4.06 -9.28
N PRO A 107 -4.46 -2.79 -9.29
CA PRO A 107 -4.65 -2.00 -8.07
C PRO A 107 -5.95 -2.37 -7.35
N VAL A 108 -5.96 -3.56 -6.75
CA VAL A 108 -7.10 -4.09 -6.00
C VAL A 108 -6.66 -4.55 -4.61
N ALA A 109 -7.48 -4.21 -3.62
CA ALA A 109 -7.28 -4.68 -2.26
C ALA A 109 -7.76 -6.14 -2.12
N ALA A 110 -6.86 -7.03 -1.71
CA ALA A 110 -7.13 -8.46 -1.61
C ALA A 110 -6.63 -9.04 -0.28
N LEU A 111 -7.44 -9.94 0.30
CA LEU A 111 -7.09 -10.75 1.47
C LEU A 111 -6.44 -12.07 1.07
N ARG A 112 -6.97 -12.71 0.02
CA ARG A 112 -6.45 -13.97 -0.53
C ARG A 112 -6.76 -14.08 -2.02
N VAL A 113 -6.06 -15.00 -2.66
CA VAL A 113 -6.37 -15.47 -4.02
C VAL A 113 -7.01 -16.84 -3.90
N ASN A 114 -8.20 -17.00 -4.47
CA ASN A 114 -8.92 -18.27 -4.48
C ASN A 114 -8.36 -19.16 -5.60
N SER A 115 -8.26 -20.48 -5.36
CA SER A 115 -7.88 -21.42 -6.43
C SER A 115 -8.98 -21.54 -7.49
N GLU A 116 -10.25 -21.59 -7.05
CA GLU A 116 -11.41 -21.65 -7.94
C GLU A 116 -11.50 -20.40 -8.81
N GLY A 117 -11.59 -20.56 -10.13
CA GLY A 117 -11.70 -19.45 -11.07
C GLY A 117 -10.40 -18.68 -11.31
N THR A 118 -9.29 -19.07 -10.69
CA THR A 118 -7.95 -18.58 -11.04
C THR A 118 -7.27 -19.56 -11.98
N THR A 119 -6.86 -19.11 -13.16
CA THR A 119 -6.22 -19.99 -14.17
C THR A 119 -4.69 -19.88 -14.19
N MET A 120 -4.14 -18.84 -13.57
CA MET A 120 -2.70 -18.69 -13.37
C MET A 120 -2.19 -19.57 -12.24
N ILE A 121 -0.90 -19.91 -12.25
CA ILE A 121 -0.27 -20.57 -11.09
C ILE A 121 0.15 -19.54 -10.04
N ALA A 122 0.08 -19.92 -8.76
CA ALA A 122 0.34 -19.02 -7.63
C ALA A 122 1.74 -18.38 -7.66
N LYS A 123 2.75 -19.07 -8.23
CA LYS A 123 4.12 -18.55 -8.41
C LYS A 123 4.18 -17.25 -9.22
N TYR A 124 3.21 -17.00 -10.10
CA TYR A 124 3.15 -15.78 -10.92
C TYR A 124 2.31 -14.66 -10.31
N ILE A 125 1.86 -14.82 -9.05
CA ILE A 125 0.99 -13.86 -8.39
C ILE A 125 1.66 -13.41 -7.09
N LEU A 126 1.80 -12.09 -6.90
CA LEU A 126 2.31 -11.52 -5.65
C LEU A 126 1.33 -10.50 -5.09
N GLY A 127 1.06 -10.57 -3.79
CA GLY A 127 0.36 -9.51 -3.07
C GLY A 127 1.34 -8.39 -2.72
N LEU A 128 1.07 -7.16 -3.13
CA LEU A 128 1.93 -6.01 -2.90
C LEU A 128 1.37 -5.16 -1.76
N ALA A 129 2.20 -4.86 -0.76
CA ALA A 129 1.80 -4.14 0.45
C ALA A 129 2.74 -2.99 0.78
#